data_AF-T1GZ71-F1
#
_entry.id   AF-T1GZ71-F1
#
_cell.length_a   1.000
_cell.length_b   1.000
_cell.length_c   1.000
_cell.angle_alpha   90.00
_cell.angle_beta   90.00
_cell.angle_gamma   90.00
#
_symmetry.space_group_name_H-M   'P 1'
#
loop_
_entity.id
_entity.type
_entity.pdbx_description
1 polymer ?
#
loop_
_entity_poly.entity_id
_entity_poly.type
_entity_poly.pdbx_seq_one_letter_code
_entity_poly.pdbx_strand_id
1 'polypeptide(L)' 'MVCLSCTATGERVCLAAEGFGNRHCYLENIAEKNIPPDLAQCTFVIEQALS' A
#
# COMPACT_ATOMS: atom_id res chain seq x y z
N MET A 1 -4.01 12.36 -1.06
CA MET A 1 -3.16 11.16 -1.22
C MET A 1 -3.38 10.27 -0.01
N VAL A 2 -3.77 9.02 -0.21
CA VAL A 2 -4.17 8.08 0.85
C VAL A 2 -3.53 6.71 0.61
N CYS A 3 -3.29 5.96 1.67
CA CYS A 3 -2.84 4.56 1.58
C CYS A 3 -3.93 3.65 2.16
N LEU A 4 -4.12 2.49 1.54
CA LEU A 4 -4.99 1.44 2.07
C LEU A 4 -4.14 0.54 2.97
N SER A 5 -4.52 0.39 4.23
CA SER A 5 -3.79 -0.46 5.19
C SER A 5 -4.72 -1.40 5.94
N CYS A 6 -4.25 -2.62 6.21
CA CYS A 6 -4.92 -3.56 7.12
C CYS A 6 -3.94 -4.15 8.12
N THR A 7 -4.48 -4.77 9.16
CA THR A 7 -3.71 -5.53 10.16
C THR A 7 -4.26 -6.94 10.22
N ALA A 8 -3.42 -7.94 9.98
CA ALA A 8 -3.75 -9.35 10.11
C ALA A 8 -2.68 -10.04 10.97
N THR A 9 -3.10 -10.85 11.95
CA THR A 9 -2.19 -11.64 12.81
C THR A 9 -1.02 -10.84 13.44
N GLY A 10 -1.22 -9.55 13.70
CA GLY A 10 -0.21 -8.67 14.29
C GLY A 10 0.73 -7.97 13.29
N GLU A 11 0.61 -8.28 12.00
CA GLU A 11 1.36 -7.62 10.94
C GLU A 11 0.50 -6.54 10.28
N ARG A 12 1.08 -5.34 10.15
CA ARG A 12 0.43 -4.22 9.47
C ARG A 12 1.01 -4.11 8.06
N VAL A 13 0.12 -4.08 7.07
CA VAL A 13 0.48 -4.02 5.65
C VAL A 13 -0.24 -2.89 4.93
N CYS A 14 0.33 -2.41 3.84
CA CYS A 14 -0.30 -1.51 2.88
C CYS A 14 -0.51 -2.21 1.54
N LEU A 15 -1.60 -1.88 0.83
CA LEU A 15 -1.78 -2.29 -0.55
C LEU A 15 -0.87 -1.47 -1.47
N ALA A 16 -0.14 -2.12 -2.37
CA ALA A 16 0.76 -1.48 -3.33
C ALA A 16 0.63 -2.08 -4.73
N ALA A 17 1.06 -1.34 -5.75
CA ALA A 17 1.19 -1.82 -7.12
C ALA A 17 2.27 -1.04 -7.88
N GLU A 18 3.04 -1.73 -8.73
CA GLU A 18 4.10 -1.12 -9.55
C GLU A 18 3.57 -0.47 -10.83
N GLY A 19 2.58 -1.09 -11.47
CA GLY A 19 1.93 -0.59 -12.68
C GLY A 19 2.66 -0.98 -13.97
N PHE A 20 3.81 -0.38 -14.27
CA PHE A 20 4.59 -0.72 -15.46
C PHE A 20 5.43 -1.97 -15.17
N GLY A 21 5.35 -3.00 -16.02
CA GLY A 21 6.04 -4.28 -15.79
C GLY A 21 5.30 -5.25 -14.86
N ASN A 22 4.50 -4.75 -13.92
CA ASN A 22 3.64 -5.58 -13.06
C ASN A 22 2.26 -4.95 -12.80
N ARG A 23 1.20 -5.64 -13.22
CA ARG A 23 -0.19 -5.19 -13.11
C ARG A 23 -0.93 -5.76 -11.90
N HIS A 24 -0.32 -6.67 -11.15
CA HIS A 24 -0.91 -7.21 -9.93
C HIS A 24 -0.58 -6.32 -8.73
N CYS A 25 -1.53 -6.22 -7.81
CA CYS A 25 -1.28 -5.63 -6.51
C CYS A 25 -0.57 -6.63 -5.58
N TYR A 26 0.15 -6.12 -4.61
CA TYR A 26 0.79 -6.88 -3.54
C TYR A 26 0.67 -6.14 -2.21
N LEU A 27 1.12 -6.78 -1.13
CA LEU A 27 1.10 -6.25 0.21
C LEU A 27 2.52 -5.86 0.63
N GLU A 28 2.69 -4.58 0.96
CA GLU A 28 3.94 -4.04 1.51
C GLU A 28 3.88 -4.11 3.04
N ASN A 29 4.88 -4.73 3.67
CA ASN A 29 4.97 -4.77 5.13
C ASN A 29 5.43 -3.42 5.68
N ILE A 30 4.58 -2.76 6.45
CA ILE A 30 4.87 -1.45 7.05
C ILE A 30 5.11 -1.51 8.56
N ALA A 31 5.20 -2.71 9.13
CA ALA A 31 5.50 -2.96 10.54
C ALA A 31 6.97 -3.35 10.78
N GLU A 32 7.72 -3.68 9.73
CA GLU A 32 9.15 -3.99 9.82
C GLU A 32 9.95 -2.78 10.32
N LYS A 33 10.82 -3.00 11.31
CA LYS A 33 11.55 -1.92 11.98
C LYS A 33 12.92 -1.66 11.37
N ASN A 34 13.50 -2.68 10.73
CA ASN A 34 14.88 -2.64 10.27
C ASN A 34 15.00 -2.23 8.80
N ILE A 35 13.93 -2.42 8.02
CA ILE A 35 13.89 -2.15 6.59
C ILE A 35 12.78 -1.11 6.36
N PRO A 36 13.09 0.07 5.79
CA PRO A 36 12.07 1.05 5.50
C PRO A 36 11.14 0.52 4.39
N PRO A 37 9.81 0.65 4.53
CA PRO A 37 8.88 0.21 3.51
C PRO A 37 8.89 1.13 2.28
N ASP A 38 8.57 0.59 1.11
CA ASP A 38 8.36 1.38 -0.11
C ASP A 38 6.95 1.98 -0.14
N LEU A 39 6.83 3.18 0.42
CA LEU A 39 5.55 3.91 0.46
C LEU A 39 5.19 4.60 -0.86
N ALA A 40 6.13 4.73 -1.81
CA ALA A 40 5.84 5.39 -3.08
C ALA A 40 4.79 4.61 -3.90
N GLN A 41 4.85 3.28 -3.82
CA GLN A 41 3.93 2.37 -4.52
C GLN A 41 2.64 2.07 -3.73
N CYS A 42 2.57 2.46 -2.45
CA CYS A 42 1.40 2.27 -1.59
C CYS A 42 0.33 3.38 -1.72
N THR A 43 0.58 4.32 -2.61
CA THR A 43 -0.03 5.63 -2.59
C THR A 43 -1.16 5.74 -3.61
N PHE A 44 -2.35 6.12 -3.15
CA PHE A 44 -3.54 6.30 -3.98
C PHE A 44 -4.07 7.74 -3.94
N VAL A 45 -4.79 8.12 -5.00
CA VAL A 45 -5.50 9.39 -5.10
C VAL A 45 -7.00 9.12 -5.17
N ILE A 46 -7.77 9.87 -4.39
CA ILE A 46 -9.22 9.87 -4.51
C ILE A 46 -9.56 10.88 -5.60
N GLU A 47 -9.92 10.39 -6.78
CA GLU A 47 -10.22 11.25 -7.93
C GLU A 47 -11.65 11.80 -7.88
N GLN A 48 -12.59 11.05 -7.32
CA GLN A 48 -14.00 11.42 -7.33
C GLN A 48 -14.74 10.83 -6.13
N ALA A 49 -15.68 11.60 -5.58
CA ALA A 49 -16.64 11.16 -4.56
C ALA A 49 -17.98 11.85 -4.83
N LEU A 50 -19.02 11.06 -5.18
CA LEU A 50 -20.38 11.54 -5.40
C LEU A 50 -21.33 10.89 -4.39
N SER A 51 -22.41 11.60 -4.06
CA SER A 51 -23.46 11.15 -3.13
C SER A 51 -24.42 10.15 -3.74
#